data_AF-A0A496U486-F1
#
_entry.id   AF-A0A496U486-F1
#
_cell.length_a   1.000
_cell.length_b   1.000
_cell.length_c   1.000
_cell.angle_alpha   90.00
_cell.angle_beta   90.00
_cell.angle_gamma   90.00
#
_symmetry.space_group_name_H-M   'P 1'
#
loop_
_entity.id
_entity.type
_entity.pdbx_description
1 polymer ?
#
loop_
_entity_poly.entity_id
_entity_poly.type
_entity_poly.pdbx_seq_one_letter_code
_entity_poly.pdbx_strand_id
1 'polypeptide(L)'
;MVKIFLLLILVSDVQYKSPQKAIILSTLLPGGGQFYTGHYIKGGVIASGEIFSLIKAYFLYKDSKDYEVGSSERDSLMRESFSYAFWFLGIWFYSMLDAYVDAHLYNFDEKAKISISFKPDNEAVLFGIKISYEGFR
;
A
#
# COMPACT_ATOMS: atom_id res chain seq x y z
N MET A 1 -9.29 19.61 24.78
CA MET A 1 -8.71 19.30 23.46
C MET A 1 -7.47 18.39 23.53
N VAL A 2 -6.50 18.61 24.43
CA VAL A 2 -5.28 17.77 24.54
C VAL A 2 -5.55 16.29 24.92
N LYS A 3 -6.61 16.00 25.70
CA LYS A 3 -6.97 14.62 26.08
C LYS A 3 -7.44 13.75 24.91
N ILE A 4 -8.03 14.33 23.86
CA ILE A 4 -8.43 13.60 22.64
C ILE A 4 -7.21 13.24 21.80
N PHE A 5 -6.22 14.13 21.76
CA PHE A 5 -4.94 13.87 21.09
C PHE A 5 -4.14 12.78 21.81
N LEU A 6 -4.10 12.78 23.15
CA LEU A 6 -3.50 11.68 23.93
C LEU A 6 -4.26 10.36 23.79
N LEU A 7 -5.59 10.40 23.68
CA LEU A 7 -6.40 9.20 23.46
C LEU A 7 -6.20 8.63 22.05
N LEU A 8 -6.00 9.49 21.03
CA LEU A 8 -5.61 9.08 19.68
C LEU A 8 -4.20 8.46 19.63
N ILE A 9 -3.26 8.97 20.43
CA ILE A 9 -1.90 8.40 20.55
C ILE A 9 -1.89 7.09 21.35
N LEU A 10 -2.80 6.91 22.32
CA LEU A 10 -2.95 5.66 23.08
C LEU A 10 -3.74 4.59 22.32
N VAL A 11 -4.55 4.97 21.33
CA VAL A 11 -5.33 4.08 20.44
C VAL A 11 -4.55 3.66 19.19
N SER A 12 -3.38 4.25 18.92
CA SER A 12 -2.36 3.64 18.05
C SER A 12 -1.72 2.44 18.75
N ASP A 13 -2.53 1.42 18.97
CA ASP A 13 -2.09 0.08 19.29
C ASP A 13 -1.10 -0.34 18.18
N VAL A 14 0.14 -0.64 18.57
CA VAL A 14 1.21 -1.04 17.66
C VAL A 14 0.87 -2.46 17.21
N GLN A 15 0.03 -2.52 16.19
CA GLN A 15 -0.55 -3.75 15.67
C GLN A 15 0.42 -4.37 14.67
N TYR A 16 0.94 -5.54 15.03
CA TYR A 16 1.77 -6.39 14.15
C TYR A 16 1.08 -6.59 12.80
N LYS A 17 1.66 -6.04 11.73
CA LYS A 17 1.04 -6.05 10.39
C LYS A 17 1.48 -7.28 9.61
N SER A 18 0.55 -8.20 9.37
CA SER A 18 0.81 -9.39 8.55
C SER A 18 0.85 -9.03 7.06
N PRO A 19 1.96 -9.30 6.35
CA PRO A 19 2.06 -9.05 4.91
C PRO A 19 1.00 -9.83 4.11
N GLN A 20 0.59 -11.01 4.59
CA GLN A 20 -0.44 -11.82 3.96
C GLN A 20 -1.81 -11.15 4.03
N LYS A 21 -2.13 -10.46 5.14
CA LYS A 21 -3.37 -9.69 5.27
C LYS A 21 -3.35 -8.43 4.40
N ALA A 22 -2.20 -7.77 4.26
CA ALA A 22 -2.03 -6.62 3.36
C ALA A 22 -2.30 -7.00 1.90
N ILE A 23 -1.79 -8.16 1.47
CA ILE A 23 -2.07 -8.71 0.15
C ILE A 23 -3.56 -8.99 -0.01
N ILE A 24 -4.16 -9.81 0.87
CA ILE A 24 -5.59 -10.19 0.78
C ILE A 24 -6.50 -8.96 0.74
N LEU A 25 -6.21 -7.94 1.56
CA LEU A 25 -7.01 -6.72 1.59
C LEU A 25 -6.84 -5.88 0.31
N SER A 26 -5.64 -5.85 -0.28
CA SER A 26 -5.40 -5.23 -1.60
C SER A 26 -6.10 -6.00 -2.73
N THR A 27 -6.21 -7.33 -2.59
CA THR A 27 -6.89 -8.17 -3.58
C THR A 27 -8.40 -7.92 -3.58
N LEU A 28 -8.98 -7.66 -2.41
CA LEU A 28 -10.43 -7.56 -2.22
C LEU A 28 -10.97 -6.12 -2.32
N LEU A 29 -10.17 -5.12 -1.93
CA LEU A 29 -10.59 -3.72 -1.89
C LEU A 29 -9.59 -2.83 -2.61
N PRO A 30 -10.06 -1.88 -3.46
CA PRO A 30 -9.19 -0.89 -4.07
C PRO A 30 -8.41 -0.10 -3.01
N GLY A 31 -7.09 -0.04 -3.16
CA GLY A 31 -6.17 0.57 -2.19
C GLY A 31 -6.10 -0.13 -0.82
N GLY A 32 -6.71 -1.32 -0.65
CA GLY A 32 -6.88 -1.98 0.65
C GLY A 32 -5.58 -2.21 1.41
N GLY A 33 -4.51 -2.64 0.75
CA GLY A 33 -3.21 -2.84 1.40
C GLY A 33 -2.64 -1.56 1.99
N GLN A 34 -2.86 -0.42 1.35
CA GLN A 34 -2.37 0.87 1.82
C GLN A 34 -3.11 1.36 3.07
N PHE A 35 -4.43 1.13 3.10
CA PHE A 35 -5.23 1.39 4.30
C PHE A 35 -4.80 0.48 5.47
N TYR A 36 -4.42 -0.76 5.18
CA TYR A 36 -3.89 -1.68 6.18
C TYR A 36 -2.51 -1.25 6.69
N THR A 37 -1.59 -0.85 5.80
CA THR A 37 -0.25 -0.39 6.18
C THR A 37 -0.24 1.00 6.81
N GLY A 38 -1.36 1.74 6.74
CA GLY A 38 -1.55 3.05 7.39
C GLY A 38 -1.22 4.24 6.49
N HIS A 39 -0.92 3.99 5.22
CA HIS A 39 -0.64 5.00 4.22
C HIS A 39 -1.93 5.51 3.55
N TYR A 40 -2.76 6.23 4.31
CA TYR A 40 -4.11 6.66 3.86
C TYR A 40 -4.11 7.52 2.59
N ILE A 41 -3.18 8.47 2.47
CA ILE A 41 -3.10 9.34 1.28
C ILE A 41 -2.73 8.49 0.04
N LYS A 42 -1.74 7.59 0.18
CA LYS A 42 -1.32 6.67 -0.88
C LYS A 42 -2.48 5.75 -1.28
N GLY A 43 -3.18 5.20 -0.29
CA GLY A 43 -4.36 4.37 -0.48
C GLY A 43 -5.49 5.09 -1.21
N GLY A 44 -5.76 6.35 -0.87
CA GLY A 44 -6.74 7.17 -1.56
C GLY A 44 -6.40 7.41 -3.04
N VAL A 45 -5.14 7.72 -3.34
CA VAL A 45 -4.67 7.92 -4.72
C VAL A 45 -4.76 6.63 -5.53
N ILE A 46 -4.28 5.51 -4.98
CA ILE A 46 -4.31 4.20 -5.65
C ILE A 46 -5.75 3.75 -5.88
N ALA A 47 -6.60 3.79 -4.86
CA ALA A 47 -8.01 3.41 -4.97
C ALA A 47 -8.73 4.25 -6.03
N SER A 48 -8.43 5.55 -6.11
CA SER A 48 -9.00 6.43 -7.14
C SER A 48 -8.58 6.00 -8.55
N GLY A 49 -7.31 5.66 -8.75
CA GLY A 49 -6.80 5.17 -10.03
C GLY A 49 -7.40 3.82 -10.44
N GLU A 50 -7.53 2.90 -9.49
CA GLU A 50 -8.16 1.59 -9.70
C GLU A 50 -9.64 1.73 -10.07
N ILE A 51 -10.41 2.47 -9.27
CA ILE A 51 -11.84 2.71 -9.49
C ILE A 51 -12.06 3.42 -10.83
N PHE A 52 -11.28 4.46 -11.14
CA PHE A 52 -11.40 5.17 -12.41
C PHE A 52 -11.15 4.25 -13.61
N SER A 53 -10.09 3.45 -13.55
CA SER A 53 -9.73 2.53 -14.64
C SER A 53 -10.80 1.44 -14.83
N LEU A 54 -11.32 0.88 -13.74
CA LEU A 54 -12.45 -0.06 -13.76
C LEU A 54 -13.71 0.53 -14.37
N ILE A 55 -14.10 1.74 -13.94
CA ILE A 55 -15.28 2.45 -14.44
C ILE A 55 -15.13 2.68 -15.94
N LYS A 56 -13.98 3.21 -16.40
CA LYS A 56 -13.71 3.44 -17.81
C LYS A 56 -13.75 2.14 -18.62
N ALA A 57 -13.08 1.09 -18.14
CA ALA A 57 -13.11 -0.22 -18.79
C ALA A 57 -14.54 -0.75 -18.97
N TYR A 58 -15.36 -0.67 -17.92
CA TYR A 58 -16.75 -1.13 -17.93
C TYR A 58 -17.62 -0.32 -18.90
N PHE A 59 -17.60 1.02 -18.81
CA PHE A 59 -18.44 1.86 -19.67
C PHE A 59 -18.05 1.74 -21.14
N LEU A 60 -16.74 1.75 -21.46
CA LEU A 60 -16.30 1.58 -22.85
C LEU A 60 -16.66 0.20 -23.41
N TYR A 61 -16.57 -0.86 -22.58
CA TYR A 61 -17.03 -2.18 -22.99
C TYR A 61 -18.54 -2.21 -23.23
N LYS A 62 -19.32 -1.57 -22.37
CA LYS A 62 -20.77 -1.46 -22.52
C LYS A 62 -21.14 -0.68 -23.78
N ASP A 63 -20.56 0.50 -23.98
CA ASP A 63 -20.79 1.35 -25.15
C ASP A 63 -20.41 0.62 -26.45
N SER A 64 -19.37 -0.22 -26.43
CA SER A 64 -19.00 -1.03 -27.60
C SER A 64 -20.07 -2.03 -28.05
N LYS A 65 -21.03 -2.38 -27.18
CA LYS A 65 -22.12 -3.31 -27.51
C LYS A 65 -23.23 -2.68 -28.33
N ASP A 66 -23.29 -1.35 -28.36
CA ASP A 66 -24.31 -0.62 -29.12
C ASP A 66 -23.95 -0.49 -30.62
N TYR A 67 -22.74 -0.90 -30.99
CA TYR A 67 -22.22 -0.86 -32.36
C TYR A 67 -22.17 -2.26 -32.99
N GLU A 68 -22.26 -2.30 -34.32
CA GLU A 68 -22.21 -3.56 -35.08
C GLU A 68 -20.85 -4.26 -34.95
N VAL A 69 -20.88 -5.59 -34.95
CA VAL A 69 -19.68 -6.42 -34.92
C VAL A 69 -18.87 -6.18 -36.19
N GLY A 70 -17.63 -5.72 -36.05
CA GLY A 70 -16.74 -5.39 -37.17
C GLY A 70 -16.76 -3.91 -37.58
N SER A 71 -17.55 -3.07 -36.91
CA SER A 71 -17.45 -1.61 -37.07
C SER A 71 -16.16 -1.07 -36.43
N SER A 72 -15.58 -0.05 -37.06
CA SER A 72 -14.38 0.63 -36.56
C SER A 72 -14.55 1.21 -35.16
N GLU A 73 -15.76 1.68 -34.86
CA GLU A 73 -16.18 2.30 -33.61
C GLU A 73 -16.18 1.30 -32.48
N ARG A 74 -16.83 0.14 -32.69
CA ARG A 74 -16.79 -0.97 -31.72
C ARG A 74 -15.37 -1.37 -31.41
N ASP A 75 -14.55 -1.55 -32.44
CA ASP A 75 -13.18 -1.99 -32.27
C ASP A 75 -12.32 -0.96 -31.54
N SER A 76 -12.56 0.35 -31.75
CA SER A 76 -11.89 1.41 -30.99
C SER A 76 -12.27 1.38 -29.51
N LEU A 77 -13.58 1.32 -29.21
CA LEU A 77 -14.09 1.28 -27.85
C LEU A 77 -13.61 0.05 -27.09
N MET A 78 -13.60 -1.12 -27.75
CA MET A 78 -13.07 -2.35 -27.16
C MET A 78 -11.57 -2.23 -26.87
N ARG A 79 -10.76 -1.70 -27.79
CA ARG A 79 -9.33 -1.47 -27.55
C ARG A 79 -9.09 -0.54 -26.37
N GLU A 80 -9.83 0.55 -26.28
CA GLU A 80 -9.72 1.47 -25.14
C GLU A 80 -10.15 0.81 -23.84
N SER A 81 -11.27 0.05 -23.85
CA SER A 81 -11.72 -0.73 -22.69
C SER A 81 -10.64 -1.69 -22.20
N PHE A 82 -10.01 -2.45 -23.10
CA PHE A 82 -8.91 -3.34 -22.77
C PHE A 82 -7.68 -2.58 -22.25
N SER A 83 -7.36 -1.42 -22.81
CA SER A 83 -6.28 -0.57 -22.32
C SER A 83 -6.54 -0.13 -20.87
N TYR A 84 -7.76 0.34 -20.55
CA TYR A 84 -8.12 0.70 -19.18
C TYR A 84 -8.14 -0.50 -18.23
N ALA A 85 -8.58 -1.68 -18.68
CA ALA A 85 -8.51 -2.90 -17.89
C ALA A 85 -7.04 -3.30 -17.61
N PHE A 86 -6.15 -3.12 -18.57
CA PHE A 86 -4.72 -3.37 -18.40
C PHE A 86 -4.10 -2.38 -17.40
N TRP A 87 -4.44 -1.09 -17.50
CA TRP A 87 -4.01 -0.09 -16.51
C TRP A 87 -4.53 -0.40 -15.11
N PHE A 88 -5.78 -0.83 -14.98
CA PHE A 88 -6.33 -1.29 -13.71
C PHE A 88 -5.49 -2.43 -13.12
N LEU A 89 -5.19 -3.47 -13.91
CA LEU A 89 -4.37 -4.60 -13.47
C LEU A 89 -2.96 -4.17 -13.05
N GLY A 90 -2.36 -3.24 -13.79
CA GLY A 90 -1.04 -2.69 -13.46
C GLY A 90 -1.02 -1.93 -12.13
N ILE A 91 -2.00 -1.05 -11.91
CA ILE A 91 -2.13 -0.29 -10.66
C ILE A 91 -2.41 -1.24 -9.49
N TRP A 92 -3.30 -2.20 -9.70
CA TRP A 92 -3.67 -3.21 -8.70
C TRP A 92 -2.47 -4.07 -8.29
N PHE A 93 -1.70 -4.56 -9.25
CA PHE A 93 -0.51 -5.34 -8.97
C PHE A 93 0.57 -4.51 -8.28
N TYR A 94 0.80 -3.27 -8.73
CA TYR A 94 1.72 -2.34 -8.08
C TYR A 94 1.34 -2.08 -6.61
N SER A 95 0.05 -1.83 -6.36
CA SER A 95 -0.50 -1.61 -5.01
C SER A 95 -0.21 -2.79 -4.08
N MET A 96 -0.41 -4.01 -4.57
CA MET A 96 -0.13 -5.24 -3.81
C MET A 96 1.35 -5.38 -3.45
N LEU A 97 2.25 -5.13 -4.41
CA LEU A 97 3.71 -5.22 -4.18
C LEU A 97 4.19 -4.19 -3.17
N ASP A 98 3.75 -2.94 -3.36
CA ASP A 98 4.13 -1.82 -2.50
C ASP A 98 3.63 -2.05 -1.05
N ALA A 99 2.37 -2.47 -0.88
CA ALA A 99 1.83 -2.81 0.44
C ALA A 99 2.51 -4.04 1.08
N TYR A 100 2.92 -5.02 0.28
CA TYR A 100 3.66 -6.19 0.77
C TYR A 100 5.04 -5.80 1.30
N VAL A 101 5.79 -4.99 0.54
CA VAL A 101 7.10 -4.47 0.96
C VAL A 101 6.96 -3.61 2.21
N ASP A 102 5.98 -2.70 2.25
CA ASP A 102 5.69 -1.87 3.41
C ASP A 102 5.39 -2.70 4.66
N ALA A 103 4.55 -3.72 4.55
CA ALA A 103 4.24 -4.62 5.66
C ALA A 103 5.46 -5.45 6.09
N HIS A 104 6.34 -5.83 5.17
CA HIS A 104 7.54 -6.60 5.49
C HIS A 104 8.58 -5.75 6.23
N LEU A 105 8.78 -4.50 5.79
CA LEU A 105 9.67 -3.54 6.45
C LEU A 105 9.16 -3.12 7.83
N TYR A 106 7.85 -2.97 7.99
CA TYR A 106 7.24 -2.65 9.30
C TYR A 106 7.60 -3.68 10.38
N ASN A 107 7.62 -4.97 10.01
CA ASN A 107 8.02 -6.05 10.92
C ASN A 107 9.54 -6.09 11.19
N PHE A 108 10.35 -5.46 10.33
CA PHE A 108 11.80 -5.39 10.47
C PHE A 108 12.23 -4.28 11.43
N ASP A 109 11.63 -3.09 11.31
CA ASP A 109 11.85 -1.96 12.23
C ASP A 109 11.40 -2.28 13.66
N GLU A 110 10.31 -3.03 13.85
CA GLU A 110 9.90 -3.49 15.18
C GLU A 110 10.93 -4.41 15.85
N LYS A 111 11.63 -5.24 15.06
CA LYS A 111 12.58 -6.24 15.57
C LYS A 111 14.01 -5.70 15.71
N ALA A 112 14.37 -4.68 14.94
CA ALA A 112 15.69 -4.07 14.91
C ALA A 112 15.66 -2.71 15.63
N LYS A 113 15.91 -2.70 16.95
CA LYS A 113 16.02 -1.46 17.70
C LYS A 113 17.44 -0.91 17.59
N ILE A 114 17.61 0.10 16.72
CA ILE A 114 18.87 0.83 16.58
C ILE A 114 18.92 1.89 17.67
N SER A 115 19.82 1.72 18.64
CA SER A 115 20.03 2.69 19.72
C SER A 115 21.43 3.28 19.62
N ILE A 116 21.51 4.61 19.53
CA ILE A 116 22.76 5.34 19.59
C ILE A 116 23.07 5.55 21.07
N SER A 117 24.07 4.85 21.59
CA SER A 117 24.47 4.97 22.99
C SER A 117 25.68 5.89 23.10
N PHE A 118 25.52 6.98 23.83
CA PHE A 118 26.61 7.86 24.22
C PHE A 118 27.11 7.44 25.60
N LYS A 119 28.33 6.91 25.67
CA LYS A 119 28.98 6.59 26.95
C LYS A 119 30.16 7.56 27.13
N PRO A 120 30.08 8.54 28.02
CA PRO A 120 31.22 9.37 28.34
C PRO A 120 32.18 8.52 29.18
N ASP A 121 33.33 8.19 28.60
CA ASP A 121 34.47 7.67 29.34
C ASP A 121 35.52 8.78 29.42
N ASN A 122 36.24 8.85 30.53
CA ASN A 122 36.97 10.06 30.94
C ASN A 122 38.17 10.43 30.05
N GLU A 123 38.49 9.61 29.03
CA GLU A 123 39.57 9.89 28.06
C GLU A 123 39.18 9.67 26.58
N ALA A 124 37.96 9.21 26.26
CA ALA A 124 37.49 9.10 24.88
C ALA A 124 35.96 9.12 24.75
N VAL A 125 35.45 9.85 23.76
CA VAL A 125 34.04 9.78 23.35
C VAL A 125 33.88 8.58 22.42
N LEU A 126 33.37 7.47 22.94
CA LEU A 126 33.15 6.26 22.16
C LEU A 126 31.78 6.32 21.49
N PHE A 127 31.77 6.56 20.17
CA PHE A 127 30.56 6.55 19.36
C PHE A 127 30.25 5.10 18.95
N GLY A 128 29.35 4.43 19.67
CA GLY A 128 28.95 3.06 19.37
C GLY A 128 27.55 3.01 18.77
N ILE A 129 27.41 2.49 17.55
CA ILE A 129 26.10 2.09 17.01
C ILE A 129 25.78 0.71 17.60
N LYS A 130 24.82 0.64 18.53
CA LYS A 130 24.36 -0.63 19.08
C LYS A 130 23.09 -1.06 18.35
N ILE A 131 23.25 -2.05 17.48
CA ILE A 131 22.13 -2.72 16.81
C ILE A 131 21.68 -3.85 17.73
N SER A 132 20.50 -3.72 18.35
CA SER A 132 19.90 -4.77 19.17
C SER A 132 18.83 -5.47 18.33
N TYR A 133 19.08 -6.73 17.99
CA TYR A 133 18.13 -7.57 17.26
C TYR A 133 17.57 -8.61 18.23
N GLU A 134 16.26 -8.56 18.49
CA GLU A 134 15.58 -9.65 19.20
C GLU A 134 15.34 -10.80 18.23
N GLY A 135 16.38 -11.59 18.00
CA GLY A 135 16.29 -12.87 17.28
C GLY A 135 15.73 -13.95 18.20
N PHE A 136 14.66 -14.63 17.78
CA PHE A 136 14.12 -15.80 18.48
C PHE A 136 15.10 -16.99 18.39
N ARG A 137 15.12 -17.78 19.47
CA ARG A 137 15.62 -19.16 19.49
C ARG A 137 14.88 -20.04 18.49
#